data_AF-A0A060UKH3-F1
#
_entry.id   AF-A0A060UKH3-F1
#
_cell.length_a   1.000
_cell.length_b   1.000
_cell.length_c   1.000
_cell.angle_alpha   90.00
_cell.angle_beta   90.00
_cell.angle_gamma   90.00
#
_symmetry.space_group_name_H-M   'P 1'
#
loop_
_entity.id
_entity.type
_entity.pdbx_description
1 polymer ?
#
loop_
_entity_poly.entity_id
_entity_poly.type
_entity_poly.pdbx_seq_one_letter_code
_entity_poly.pdbx_strand_id
1 'polypeptide(L)'
;MLHKYRNPIEAACLIARSKLYAGIGGIPLDKCRVNNDALRAIERLAEVFPDRDMASELSMPPKHRMEFERARKSIVEKEQQRRRLATAPDLIIGTLRQEVGGCGQYYELWLPRMMRAISSHIRKYSVDKAVAAVLWAIVDCAADGPTDKDWNEACEMESEVWAEIREAME
;
A
#
# COMPACT_ATOMS: atom_id res chain seq x y z
N MET A 1 13.79 -19.79 5.69
CA MET A 1 13.19 -18.70 4.86
C MET A 1 13.61 -18.85 3.39
N LEU A 2 13.01 -19.77 2.63
CA LEU A 2 13.39 -20.04 1.21
C LEU A 2 12.16 -20.16 0.29
N HIS A 3 11.28 -19.17 0.29
CA HIS A 3 10.14 -19.10 -0.65
C HIS A 3 10.06 -17.79 -1.44
N LYS A 4 11.11 -16.97 -1.44
CA LYS A 4 11.05 -15.59 -1.94
C LYS A 4 11.44 -15.37 -3.41
N TYR A 5 11.75 -16.42 -4.16
CA TYR A 5 11.94 -16.35 -5.61
C TYR A 5 11.05 -17.40 -6.29
N ARG A 6 9.73 -17.19 -6.26
CA ARG A 6 8.80 -17.94 -7.13
C ARG A 6 8.98 -17.42 -8.55
N ASN A 7 9.38 -18.34 -9.43
CA ASN A 7 10.19 -18.07 -10.61
C ASN A 7 9.35 -17.46 -11.77
N PRO A 8 9.68 -16.30 -12.35
CA PRO A 8 9.01 -15.78 -13.54
C PRO A 8 9.04 -16.75 -14.72
N ILE A 9 10.03 -17.65 -14.77
CA ILE A 9 10.10 -18.75 -15.74
C ILE A 9 8.92 -19.71 -15.57
N GLU A 10 8.48 -20.00 -14.35
CA GLU A 10 7.33 -20.87 -14.07
C GLU A 10 6.04 -20.27 -14.64
N ALA A 11 5.87 -18.95 -14.50
CA ALA A 11 4.73 -18.24 -15.06
C ALA A 11 4.73 -18.27 -16.59
N ALA A 12 5.88 -18.04 -17.23
CA ALA A 12 6.03 -18.15 -18.68
C ALA A 12 5.76 -19.59 -19.18
N CYS A 13 6.24 -20.61 -18.45
CA CYS A 13 5.99 -22.02 -18.75
C CYS A 13 4.50 -22.38 -18.67
N LEU A 14 3.76 -21.87 -17.68
CA LEU A 14 2.32 -22.10 -17.57
C LEU A 14 1.53 -21.50 -18.74
N ILE A 15 1.93 -20.32 -19.20
CA ILE A 15 1.35 -19.67 -20.38
C ILE A 15 1.67 -20.46 -21.66
N ALA A 16 2.92 -20.91 -21.81
CA ALA A 16 3.33 -21.76 -22.93
C ALA A 16 2.56 -23.09 -22.96
N ARG A 17 2.36 -23.72 -21.79
CA ARG A 17 1.58 -24.95 -21.65
C ARG A 17 0.12 -24.76 -22.03
N SER A 18 -0.50 -23.64 -21.63
CA SER A 18 -1.88 -23.29 -22.01
C SER A 18 -2.04 -23.21 -23.52
N LYS A 19 -1.08 -22.59 -24.22
CA LYS A 19 -1.05 -22.53 -25.69
C LYS A 19 -0.90 -23.90 -26.34
N LEU A 20 0.03 -24.72 -25.82
CA LEU A 20 0.27 -26.06 -26.34
C LEU A 20 -1.00 -26.92 -26.27
N TYR A 21 -1.69 -26.92 -25.11
CA TYR A 21 -2.92 -27.69 -24.96
C TYR A 21 -4.05 -27.18 -25.84
N ALA A 22 -4.16 -25.87 -26.05
CA ALA A 22 -5.13 -25.32 -26.99
C ALA A 22 -4.84 -25.77 -28.44
N GLY A 23 -3.57 -25.73 -28.85
CA GLY A 23 -3.14 -26.22 -30.16
C GLY A 23 -3.43 -27.71 -30.37
N ILE A 24 -3.07 -28.55 -29.39
CA ILE A 24 -3.35 -30.01 -29.43
C ILE A 24 -4.86 -30.27 -29.49
N GLY A 25 -5.65 -29.53 -28.72
CA GLY A 25 -7.10 -29.69 -28.66
C GLY A 25 -7.88 -29.06 -29.83
N GLY A 26 -7.20 -28.43 -30.80
CA GLY A 26 -7.86 -27.70 -31.88
C GLY A 26 -8.67 -26.48 -31.41
N ILE A 27 -8.37 -25.96 -30.21
CA ILE A 27 -9.06 -24.82 -29.61
C ILE A 27 -8.37 -23.53 -30.09
N PRO A 28 -9.09 -22.61 -30.75
CA PRO A 28 -8.57 -21.30 -31.07
C PRO A 28 -8.02 -20.55 -29.84
N LEU A 29 -6.87 -19.88 -29.97
CA LEU A 29 -6.19 -19.24 -28.84
C LEU A 29 -7.03 -18.13 -28.16
N ASP A 30 -7.91 -17.47 -28.90
CA ASP A 30 -8.89 -16.51 -28.38
C ASP A 30 -9.94 -17.15 -27.45
N LYS A 31 -10.16 -18.46 -27.58
CA LYS A 31 -11.06 -19.25 -26.73
C LYS A 31 -10.37 -19.87 -25.52
N CYS A 32 -9.05 -19.78 -25.39
CA CYS A 32 -8.29 -20.23 -24.22
C CYS A 32 -8.79 -19.56 -22.93
N ARG A 33 -9.39 -20.34 -22.03
CA ARG A 33 -9.82 -19.84 -20.72
C ARG A 33 -8.60 -19.60 -19.81
N VAL A 34 -8.70 -18.60 -18.95
CA VAL A 34 -7.73 -18.37 -17.87
C VAL A 34 -8.23 -19.15 -16.65
N ASN A 35 -7.46 -20.14 -16.20
CA ASN A 35 -7.73 -20.82 -14.94
C ASN A 35 -7.02 -20.09 -13.78
N ASN A 36 -7.34 -20.44 -12.54
CA ASN A 36 -6.81 -19.76 -11.36
C ASN A 36 -5.27 -19.80 -11.28
N ASP A 37 -4.65 -20.89 -11.72
CA ASP A 37 -3.18 -21.01 -11.71
C ASP A 37 -2.54 -20.10 -12.75
N ALA A 38 -3.12 -20.02 -13.96
CA ALA A 38 -2.70 -19.09 -15.00
C ALA A 38 -2.92 -17.64 -14.58
N LEU A 39 -4.02 -17.32 -13.91
CA LEU A 39 -4.27 -15.98 -13.38
C LEU A 39 -3.20 -15.58 -12.36
N ARG A 40 -2.92 -16.43 -11.37
CA ARG A 40 -1.85 -16.17 -10.38
C ARG A 40 -0.47 -16.03 -11.03
N ALA A 41 -0.21 -16.81 -12.08
CA ALA A 41 1.04 -16.71 -12.85
C ALA A 41 1.13 -15.37 -13.59
N ILE A 42 0.04 -14.93 -14.22
CA ILE A 42 -0.07 -13.66 -14.93
C ILE A 42 0.12 -12.48 -13.96
N GLU A 43 -0.54 -12.50 -12.80
CA GLU A 43 -0.41 -11.46 -11.77
C GLU A 43 1.03 -11.33 -11.29
N ARG A 44 1.71 -12.46 -11.00
CA ARG A 44 3.13 -12.46 -10.62
C ARG A 44 4.03 -11.91 -11.72
N LEU A 45 3.75 -12.26 -12.97
CA LEU A 45 4.54 -11.75 -14.10
C LEU A 45 4.41 -10.23 -14.20
N ALA A 46 3.21 -9.69 -13.96
CA ALA A 46 2.96 -8.26 -13.94
C ALA A 46 3.63 -7.56 -12.74
N GLU A 47 3.71 -8.22 -11.58
CA GLU A 47 4.43 -7.71 -10.40
C GLU A 47 5.94 -7.64 -10.62
N VAL A 48 6.53 -8.64 -11.29
CA VAL A 48 7.98 -8.69 -11.52
C VAL A 48 8.40 -7.75 -12.65
N PHE A 49 7.56 -7.56 -13.66
CA PHE A 49 7.86 -6.74 -14.84
C PHE A 49 6.76 -5.70 -15.12
N PRO A 50 6.53 -4.74 -14.20
CA PRO A 50 5.46 -3.76 -14.35
C PRO A 50 5.66 -2.81 -15.54
N ASP A 51 6.90 -2.59 -15.96
CA ASP A 51 7.25 -1.65 -17.04
C ASP A 51 7.39 -2.32 -18.42
N ARG A 52 7.28 -3.65 -18.51
CA ARG A 52 7.45 -4.40 -19.76
C ARG A 52 6.11 -4.93 -20.28
N ASP A 53 5.94 -4.94 -21.60
CA ASP A 53 4.81 -5.64 -22.24
C ASP A 53 5.13 -7.13 -22.40
N MET A 54 5.18 -7.84 -21.27
CA MET A 54 5.40 -9.28 -21.26
C MET A 54 4.27 -10.04 -21.97
N ALA A 55 3.08 -9.45 -22.12
CA ALA A 55 2.01 -10.07 -22.86
C ALA A 55 2.33 -10.18 -24.35
N SER A 56 2.95 -9.14 -24.93
CA SER A 56 3.47 -9.18 -26.30
C SER A 56 4.68 -10.11 -26.42
N GLU A 57 5.66 -9.98 -25.51
CA GLU A 57 6.89 -10.77 -25.55
C GLU A 57 6.62 -12.29 -25.46
N LEU A 58 5.66 -12.68 -24.63
CA LEU A 58 5.23 -14.08 -24.50
C LEU A 58 4.13 -14.46 -25.48
N SER A 59 3.72 -13.56 -26.39
CA SER A 59 2.62 -13.74 -27.34
C SER A 59 1.36 -14.32 -26.67
N MET A 60 0.96 -13.78 -25.52
CA MET A 60 -0.10 -14.33 -24.69
C MET A 60 -1.42 -14.47 -25.45
N PRO A 61 -2.21 -15.53 -25.20
CA PRO A 61 -3.57 -15.60 -25.72
C PRO A 61 -4.40 -14.38 -25.30
N PRO A 62 -5.37 -13.92 -26.13
CA PRO A 62 -6.10 -12.66 -25.88
C PRO A 62 -6.66 -12.50 -24.47
N LYS A 63 -7.27 -13.54 -23.90
CA LYS A 63 -7.79 -13.50 -22.52
C LYS A 63 -6.69 -13.38 -21.45
N HIS A 64 -5.54 -14.02 -21.67
CA HIS A 64 -4.41 -13.93 -20.75
C HIS A 64 -3.77 -12.54 -20.82
N ARG A 65 -3.68 -11.95 -22.02
CA ARG A 65 -3.23 -10.57 -22.23
C ARG A 65 -4.14 -9.57 -21.51
N MET A 66 -5.45 -9.74 -21.57
CA MET A 66 -6.39 -8.86 -20.86
C MET A 66 -6.16 -8.90 -19.34
N GLU A 67 -5.99 -10.08 -18.75
CA GLU A 67 -5.72 -10.20 -17.31
C GLU A 67 -4.33 -9.65 -16.93
N PHE A 68 -3.32 -9.84 -17.78
CA PHE A 68 -2.00 -9.26 -17.58
C PHE A 68 -2.05 -7.72 -17.53
N GLU A 69 -2.72 -7.11 -18.52
CA GLU A 69 -2.87 -5.66 -18.57
C GLU A 69 -3.68 -5.12 -17.39
N ARG A 70 -4.73 -5.83 -16.96
CA ARG A 70 -5.49 -5.47 -15.76
C ARG A 70 -4.60 -5.51 -14.52
N ALA A 71 -3.86 -6.60 -14.31
CA ALA A 71 -2.96 -6.75 -13.17
C ALA A 71 -1.88 -5.66 -13.16
N ARG A 72 -1.23 -5.43 -14.31
CA ARG A 72 -0.19 -4.41 -14.48
C ARG A 72 -0.71 -3.01 -14.15
N LYS A 73 -1.86 -2.61 -14.70
CA LYS A 73 -2.48 -1.32 -14.38
C LYS A 73 -2.76 -1.18 -12.88
N SER A 74 -3.33 -2.21 -12.26
CA SER A 74 -3.61 -2.20 -10.82
C SER A 74 -2.34 -2.02 -9.98
N ILE A 75 -1.23 -2.65 -10.37
CA ILE A 75 0.06 -2.53 -9.67
C ILE A 75 0.61 -1.11 -9.81
N VAL A 76 0.61 -0.56 -11.03
CA VAL A 76 1.07 0.81 -11.30
C VAL A 76 0.24 1.84 -10.52
N GLU A 77 -1.09 1.68 -10.50
CA GLU A 77 -1.99 2.55 -9.73
C GLU A 77 -1.70 2.48 -8.23
N LYS A 78 -1.50 1.27 -7.67
CA LYS A 78 -1.16 1.09 -6.25
C LYS A 78 0.18 1.73 -5.90
N GLU A 79 1.18 1.58 -6.74
CA GLU A 79 2.51 2.18 -6.53
C GLU A 79 2.46 3.70 -6.66
N GLN A 80 1.71 4.22 -7.63
CA GLN A 80 1.47 5.66 -7.77
C GLN A 80 0.75 6.21 -6.52
N GLN A 81 -0.28 5.53 -6.04
CA GLN A 81 -0.96 5.92 -4.80
C GLN A 81 -0.02 5.88 -3.59
N ARG A 82 0.82 4.85 -3.48
CA ARG A 82 1.83 4.74 -2.42
C ARG A 82 2.81 5.92 -2.46
N ARG A 83 3.29 6.30 -3.64
CA ARG A 83 4.17 7.46 -3.83
C ARG A 83 3.48 8.76 -3.44
N ARG A 84 2.21 8.95 -3.81
CA ARG A 84 1.42 10.11 -3.37
C ARG A 84 1.29 10.15 -1.85
N LEU A 85 1.07 9.01 -1.19
CA LEU A 85 1.05 8.90 0.27
C LEU A 85 2.44 9.11 0.93
N ALA A 86 3.52 9.14 0.16
CA ALA A 86 4.85 9.48 0.67
C ALA A 86 5.23 10.97 0.44
N THR A 87 4.56 11.66 -0.49
CA THR A 87 5.04 12.93 -1.04
C THR A 87 4.03 14.07 -1.06
N ALA A 88 2.73 13.81 -0.97
CA ALA A 88 1.69 14.82 -1.07
C ALA A 88 1.11 15.14 0.33
N PRO A 89 1.53 16.23 1.00
CA PRO A 89 1.13 16.53 2.37
C PRO A 89 -0.39 16.59 2.53
N ASP A 90 -1.11 17.29 1.65
CA ASP A 90 -2.57 17.44 1.77
C ASP A 90 -3.31 16.11 1.74
N LEU A 91 -2.87 15.17 0.91
CA LEU A 91 -3.44 13.83 0.84
C LEU A 91 -3.15 13.04 2.13
N ILE A 92 -1.93 13.15 2.63
CA ILE A 92 -1.51 12.47 3.87
C ILE A 92 -2.32 13.03 5.05
N ILE A 93 -2.43 14.35 5.16
CA ILE A 93 -3.19 15.03 6.21
C ILE A 93 -4.66 14.62 6.16
N GLY A 94 -5.26 14.60 4.96
CA GLY A 94 -6.63 14.11 4.78
C GLY A 94 -6.80 12.66 5.25
N THR A 95 -5.82 11.79 4.96
CA THR A 95 -5.82 10.39 5.38
C THR A 95 -5.71 10.26 6.91
N LEU A 96 -4.77 10.98 7.52
CA LEU A 96 -4.56 10.98 8.97
C LEU A 96 -5.78 11.50 9.73
N ARG A 97 -6.44 12.54 9.21
CA ARG A 97 -7.68 13.08 9.81
C ARG A 97 -8.85 12.10 9.70
N GLN A 98 -8.92 11.28 8.65
CA GLN A 98 -9.93 10.22 8.56
C GLN A 98 -9.66 9.08 9.55
N GLU A 99 -8.39 8.77 9.81
CA GLU A 99 -7.99 7.71 10.75
C GLU A 99 -8.16 8.14 12.22
N VAL A 100 -7.68 9.33 12.56
CA VAL A 100 -7.66 9.83 13.95
C VAL A 100 -8.95 10.54 14.33
N GLY A 101 -9.63 11.14 13.34
CA GLY A 101 -10.72 12.09 13.57
C GLY A 101 -10.23 13.53 13.73
N GLY A 102 -11.18 14.46 13.78
CA GLY A 102 -10.90 15.87 14.06
C GLY A 102 -10.52 16.09 15.52
N CYS A 103 -9.80 17.19 15.79
CA CYS A 103 -9.62 17.68 17.15
C CYS A 103 -11.00 18.10 17.68
N GLY A 104 -11.58 17.25 18.53
CA GLY A 104 -12.85 17.50 19.21
C GLY A 104 -12.64 18.36 20.46
N GLN A 105 -13.41 18.09 21.51
CA GLN A 105 -13.29 18.80 22.80
C GLN A 105 -12.04 18.42 23.60
N TYR A 106 -11.42 17.27 23.32
CA TYR A 106 -10.25 16.76 24.03
C TYR A 106 -9.01 16.79 23.15
N TYR A 107 -8.28 17.91 23.18
CA TYR A 107 -7.02 18.05 22.47
C TYR A 107 -5.97 17.08 23.00
N GLU A 108 -5.98 16.87 24.31
CA GLU A 108 -5.10 16.00 25.10
C GLU A 108 -5.25 14.52 24.71
N LEU A 109 -6.41 14.12 24.18
CA LEU A 109 -6.62 12.79 23.60
C LEU A 109 -6.28 12.76 22.11
N TRP A 110 -6.53 13.86 21.39
CA TRP A 110 -6.31 13.93 19.95
C TRP A 110 -4.82 14.01 19.59
N LEU A 111 -4.05 14.84 20.29
CA LEU A 111 -2.64 15.10 20.02
C LEU A 111 -1.80 13.82 20.06
N PRO A 112 -1.83 13.00 21.13
CA PRO A 112 -1.03 11.77 21.21
C PRO A 112 -1.40 10.76 20.10
N ARG A 113 -2.68 10.69 19.74
CA ARG A 113 -3.15 9.83 18.64
C ARG A 113 -2.66 10.33 17.28
N MET A 114 -2.73 11.64 17.04
CA MET A 114 -2.23 12.24 15.81
C MET A 114 -0.72 12.08 15.69
N MET A 115 0.05 12.29 16.76
CA MET A 115 1.50 12.05 16.78
C MET A 115 1.85 10.59 16.44
N ARG A 116 1.14 9.60 17.03
CA ARG A 116 1.33 8.18 16.71
C ARG A 116 0.98 7.87 15.25
N ALA A 117 -0.10 8.44 14.73
CA ALA A 117 -0.52 8.25 13.34
C ALA A 117 0.52 8.82 12.36
N ILE A 118 1.04 10.02 12.61
CA ILE A 118 2.12 10.64 11.82
C ILE A 118 3.37 9.75 11.84
N SER A 119 3.84 9.35 13.02
CA SER A 119 5.02 8.48 13.17
C SER A 119 4.88 7.16 12.40
N SER A 120 3.72 6.50 12.54
CA SER A 120 3.38 5.27 11.83
C SER A 120 3.38 5.47 10.31
N HIS A 121 2.78 6.56 9.83
CA HIS A 121 2.68 6.89 8.41
C HIS A 121 4.05 7.17 7.79
N ILE A 122 4.89 7.98 8.46
CA ILE A 122 6.27 8.26 8.03
C ILE A 122 7.05 6.96 7.86
N ARG A 123 6.97 6.04 8.84
CA ARG A 123 7.65 4.75 8.78
C ARG A 123 7.10 3.85 7.68
N LYS A 124 5.78 3.77 7.51
CA LYS A 124 5.11 2.88 6.57
C LYS A 124 5.38 3.26 5.11
N TYR A 125 5.38 4.56 4.80
CA TYR A 125 5.51 5.06 3.43
C TYR A 125 6.90 5.60 3.10
N SER A 126 7.83 5.62 4.08
CA SER A 126 9.17 6.20 3.91
C SER A 126 9.08 7.64 3.41
N VAL A 127 8.27 8.44 4.11
CA VAL A 127 7.99 9.84 3.79
C VAL A 127 9.30 10.65 3.81
N ASP A 128 9.46 11.56 2.84
CA ASP A 128 10.62 12.44 2.76
C ASP A 128 10.70 13.40 3.98
N LYS A 129 11.91 13.83 4.35
CA LYS A 129 12.14 14.71 5.51
C LYS A 129 11.36 16.03 5.43
N ALA A 130 11.27 16.65 4.26
CA ALA A 130 10.53 17.91 4.11
C ALA A 130 9.03 17.71 4.34
N VAL A 131 8.48 16.61 3.84
CA VAL A 131 7.07 16.25 4.06
C VAL A 131 6.84 15.86 5.52
N ALA A 132 7.74 15.09 6.12
CA ALA A 132 7.68 14.74 7.53
C ALA A 132 7.65 15.99 8.44
N ALA A 133 8.49 16.99 8.14
CA ALA A 133 8.47 18.26 8.87
C ALA A 133 7.12 18.99 8.76
N VAL A 134 6.51 19.00 7.58
CA VAL A 134 5.14 19.56 7.40
C VAL A 134 4.12 18.77 8.21
N LEU A 135 4.24 17.45 8.30
CA LEU A 135 3.34 16.63 9.12
C LEU A 135 3.52 16.93 10.61
N TRP A 136 4.75 17.06 11.09
CA TRP A 136 5.02 17.38 12.50
C TRP A 136 4.55 18.78 12.90
N ALA A 137 4.57 19.74 11.99
CA ALA A 137 4.03 21.08 12.22
C ALA A 137 2.51 21.09 12.51
N ILE A 138 1.76 20.02 12.18
CA ILE A 138 0.32 19.89 12.49
C ILE A 138 0.07 19.74 13.99
N VAL A 139 1.05 19.20 14.70
CA VAL A 139 1.03 18.91 16.14
C VAL A 139 2.08 19.74 16.88
N ASP A 140 2.45 20.89 16.29
CA ASP A 140 3.41 21.85 16.84
C ASP A 140 4.76 21.23 17.27
N CYS A 141 5.17 20.13 16.63
CA CYS A 141 6.44 19.46 16.88
C CYS A 141 7.56 20.04 16.00
N ALA A 142 8.81 19.85 16.44
CA ALA A 142 9.98 20.21 15.66
C ALA A 142 10.05 19.45 14.32
N ALA A 143 10.77 20.01 13.34
CA ALA A 143 10.85 19.48 11.99
C ALA A 143 11.49 18.07 11.90
N ASP A 144 12.38 17.75 12.84
CA ASP A 144 12.99 16.43 13.03
C ASP A 144 12.09 15.44 13.78
N GLY A 145 10.95 15.92 14.28
CA GLY A 145 9.95 15.16 15.00
C GLY A 145 10.00 15.37 16.51
N PRO A 146 9.06 14.75 17.24
CA PRO A 146 8.99 14.82 18.69
C PRO A 146 10.19 14.14 19.35
N THR A 147 10.71 14.80 20.37
CA THR A 147 11.70 14.28 21.31
C THR A 147 11.05 13.27 22.27
N ASP A 148 11.87 12.52 23.01
CA ASP A 148 11.38 11.63 24.07
C ASP A 148 10.55 12.38 25.13
N LYS A 149 10.91 13.64 25.38
CA LYS A 149 10.16 14.51 26.29
C LYS A 149 8.76 14.80 25.75
N ASP A 150 8.63 15.16 24.47
CA ASP A 150 7.34 15.46 23.84
C ASP A 150 6.43 14.21 23.85
N TRP A 151 7.00 13.01 23.66
CA TRP A 151 6.26 11.76 23.78
C TRP A 151 5.77 11.49 25.19
N ASN A 152 6.60 11.75 26.20
CA ASN A 152 6.21 11.57 27.60
C ASN A 152 5.11 12.55 28.00
N GLU A 153 5.25 13.84 27.65
CA GLU A 153 4.22 14.85 27.92
C GLU A 153 2.89 14.49 27.23
N ALA A 154 2.94 14.04 25.97
CA ALA A 154 1.75 13.56 25.27
C ALA A 154 1.09 12.35 25.95
N CYS A 155 1.87 11.42 26.49
CA CYS A 155 1.34 10.25 27.20
C CYS A 155 0.76 10.64 28.57
N GLU A 156 1.38 11.58 29.29
CA GLU A 156 0.88 12.11 30.55
C GLU A 156 -0.47 12.81 30.35
N MET A 157 -0.57 13.73 29.38
CA MET A 157 -1.82 14.40 29.02
C MET A 157 -2.94 13.40 28.66
N GLU A 158 -2.63 12.37 27.86
CA GLU A 158 -3.62 11.33 27.54
C GLU A 158 -4.10 10.60 28.81
N SER A 159 -3.17 10.28 29.71
CA SER A 159 -3.48 9.53 30.93
C SER A 159 -4.30 10.34 31.93
N GLU A 160 -4.01 11.63 32.09
CA GLU A 160 -4.74 12.54 32.97
C GLU A 160 -6.19 12.67 32.53
N VAL A 161 -6.43 12.93 31.25
CA VAL A 161 -7.81 13.06 30.73
C VAL A 161 -8.58 11.75 30.85
N TRP A 162 -7.94 10.59 30.65
CA TRP A 162 -8.60 9.31 30.89
C TRP A 162 -8.92 9.06 32.37
N ALA A 163 -8.14 9.61 33.31
CA ALA A 163 -8.45 9.55 34.72
C ALA A 163 -9.67 10.43 35.03
N GLU A 164 -9.71 11.66 34.53
CA GLU A 164 -10.85 12.58 34.71
C GLU A 164 -12.16 12.01 34.13
N ILE A 165 -12.11 11.44 32.92
CA ILE A 165 -13.28 10.80 32.30
C ILE A 165 -13.78 9.64 33.17
N ARG A 166 -12.87 8.87 33.77
CA ARG A 166 -13.23 7.74 34.62
C ARG A 166 -13.89 8.20 35.92
N GLU A 167 -13.31 9.20 36.58
CA GLU A 167 -13.89 9.79 37.79
C GLU A 167 -15.26 10.42 37.53
N ALA A 168 -15.47 11.06 36.37
CA ALA A 168 -16.75 11.65 36.00
C ALA A 168 -17.84 10.62 35.66
N MET A 169 -17.46 9.36 35.44
CA MET A 169 -18.38 8.25 35.16
C MET A 169 -18.75 7.44 36.42
N GLU A 170 -18.05 7.66 37.54
CA GLU A 170 -18.34 7.07 38.86
C GLU A 170 -19.35 7.90 39.66
#